data_AF-A0A438R5C8-F1
#
_entry.id   AF-A0A438R5C8-F1
#
_cell.length_a   1.000
_cell.length_b   1.000
_cell.length_c   1.000
_cell.angle_alpha   90.00
_cell.angle_beta   90.00
_cell.angle_gamma   90.00
#
_symmetry.space_group_name_H-M   'P 1'
#
loop_
_entity.id
_entity.type
_entity.pdbx_description
1 polymer ?
#
loop_
_entity_poly.entity_id
_entity_poly.type
_entity_poly.pdbx_seq_one_letter_code
_entity_poly.pdbx_strand_id
1 'polypeptide(L)' 'MKFLNGLAGNLLIVVILLCVVVFFTLKAIHIQKEQATNYYRYKDINALETKNTQNHANYELVNQGSKK' A
#
# COMPACT_ATOMS: atom_id res chain seq x y z
N MET A 1 9.10 -16.14 -39.52
CA MET A 1 8.82 -14.97 -38.68
C MET A 1 7.51 -14.30 -39.12
N LYS A 2 6.35 -14.91 -38.83
CA LYS A 2 5.03 -14.42 -39.27
C LYS A 2 4.16 -13.83 -38.13
N PHE A 3 4.69 -13.77 -36.91
CA PHE A 3 3.96 -13.27 -35.73
C PHE A 3 3.96 -11.74 -35.59
N LEU A 4 4.56 -11.02 -36.55
CA LEU A 4 4.74 -9.56 -36.53
C LEU A 4 3.81 -8.87 -37.54
N ASN A 5 2.54 -9.30 -37.62
CA ASN A 5 1.52 -8.41 -38.18
C ASN A 5 1.18 -7.36 -37.11
N GLY A 6 1.01 -6.09 -37.50
CA GLY A 6 0.83 -4.98 -36.57
C GLY A 6 -0.27 -5.18 -35.52
N LEU A 7 -1.31 -5.97 -35.84
CA LEU A 7 -2.37 -6.34 -34.91
C LEU A 7 -1.89 -7.29 -33.79
N ALA A 8 -1.11 -8.32 -34.14
CA ALA A 8 -0.60 -9.29 -33.16
C ALA A 8 0.43 -8.64 -32.23
N GLY A 9 1.28 -7.75 -32.76
CA GLY A 9 2.23 -6.96 -31.97
C GLY A 9 1.52 -6.03 -30.98
N ASN A 10 0.46 -5.33 -31.43
CA ASN A 10 -0.33 -4.48 -30.55
C ASN A 10 -1.00 -5.28 -29.42
N LEU A 11 -1.61 -6.44 -29.77
CA LEU A 11 -2.23 -7.31 -28.78
C LEU A 11 -1.21 -7.79 -27.72
N LEU A 12 -0.01 -8.18 -28.16
CA LEU A 12 1.06 -8.60 -27.24
C LEU A 12 1.45 -7.48 -26.27
N ILE A 13 1.60 -6.25 -26.75
CA ILE A 13 1.95 -5.10 -25.90
C ILE A 13 0.85 -4.81 -24.88
N VAL A 14 -0.42 -4.85 -25.30
CA VAL A 14 -1.57 -4.66 -24.38
C VAL A 14 -1.57 -5.73 -23.30
N VAL A 15 -1.33 -7.00 -23.64
CA VAL A 15 -1.25 -8.09 -22.65
C VAL A 15 -0.11 -7.85 -21.66
N ILE A 16 1.08 -7.45 -22.13
CA ILE A 16 2.21 -7.12 -21.25
C ILE A 16 1.84 -5.96 -20.32
N LEU A 17 1.21 -4.91 -20.84
CA LEU A 17 0.77 -3.76 -20.04
C LEU A 17 -0.24 -4.19 -18.97
N LEU A 18 -1.22 -5.03 -19.31
CA LEU A 18 -2.20 -5.54 -18.36
C LEU A 18 -1.56 -6.41 -17.27
N CYS A 19 -0.55 -7.23 -17.61
CA CYS A 19 0.21 -7.98 -16.61
C CYS A 19 0.90 -7.06 -15.60
N VAL A 20 1.50 -5.96 -16.09
CA VAL A 20 2.13 -4.95 -15.22
C VAL A 20 1.08 -4.27 -14.33
N VAL A 21 -0.07 -3.89 -14.87
CA VAL A 21 -1.17 -3.30 -14.12
C VAL A 21 -1.63 -4.25 -13.00
N VAL A 22 -1.93 -5.51 -13.32
CA VAL A 22 -2.35 -6.51 -12.32
C VAL A 22 -1.30 -6.68 -11.23
N PHE A 23 -0.01 -6.76 -11.59
CA PHE A 23 1.07 -6.87 -10.61
C PHE A 23 1.07 -5.69 -9.63
N PHE A 24 0.99 -4.45 -10.11
CA PHE A 24 0.97 -3.28 -9.25
C PHE A 24 -0.31 -3.19 -8.42
N THR A 25 -1.47 -3.57 -8.96
CA THR A 25 -2.73 -3.64 -8.20
C THR A 25 -2.60 -4.61 -7.03
N LEU A 26 -2.04 -5.81 -7.25
CA LEU A 26 -1.83 -6.79 -6.18
C LEU A 26 -0.88 -6.27 -5.10
N LYS A 27 0.21 -5.59 -5.49
CA LYS A 27 1.14 -4.95 -4.53
C LYS A 27 0.44 -3.85 -3.72
N ALA A 28 -0.36 -3.00 -4.37
CA ALA A 28 -1.09 -1.93 -3.72
C ALA A 28 -2.12 -2.47 -2.72
N ILE A 29 -2.90 -3.49 -3.10
CA ILE A 29 -3.86 -4.15 -2.20
C ILE A 29 -3.15 -4.77 -1.00
N HIS A 30 -2.01 -5.43 -1.22
CA HIS A 30 -1.24 -6.04 -0.14
C HIS A 30 -0.75 -5.00 0.87
N ILE A 31 -0.15 -3.90 0.40
CA ILE A 31 0.31 -2.80 1.25
C ILE A 31 -0.87 -2.15 1.98
N GLN A 32 -1.98 -1.88 1.29
CA GLN A 32 -3.18 -1.31 1.91
C GLN A 32 -3.72 -2.23 3.00
N LYS A 33 -3.74 -3.55 2.79
CA LYS A 33 -4.17 -4.52 3.81
C LYS A 33 -3.22 -4.52 5.01
N GLU A 34 -1.91 -4.51 4.80
CA GLU A 34 -0.93 -4.46 5.88
C GLU A 34 -1.06 -3.15 6.67
N GLN A 35 -1.18 -2.01 6.00
CA GLN A 35 -1.28 -0.70 6.64
C GLN A 35 -2.65 -0.46 7.30
N ALA A 36 -3.75 -0.98 6.74
CA ALA A 36 -5.07 -0.90 7.37
C ALA A 36 -5.10 -1.58 8.73
N THR A 37 -4.27 -2.60 8.93
CA THR A 37 -4.11 -3.23 10.25
C THR A 37 -3.14 -2.49 11.16
N ASN A 38 -2.27 -1.63 10.66
CA ASN A 38 -1.30 -0.86 11.46
C ASN A 38 -1.86 0.53 11.83
N TYR A 39 -2.95 0.56 12.60
CA TYR A 39 -3.51 1.82 13.07
C TYR A 39 -2.78 2.37 14.30
N TYR A 40 -2.81 3.69 14.42
CA TYR A 40 -2.29 4.42 15.58
C TYR A 40 -3.37 4.56 16.64
N ARG A 41 -2.98 4.43 17.92
CA ARG A 41 -3.82 4.71 19.09
C ARG A 41 -3.11 5.70 20.00
N TYR A 42 -3.87 6.49 20.73
CA TYR A 42 -3.35 7.30 21.82
C TYR A 42 -2.90 6.41 23.00
N LYS A 43 -1.68 6.63 23.48
CA LYS A 43 -1.20 6.05 24.74
C LYS A 43 -1.97 6.64 25.93
N ASP A 44 -2.11 7.97 25.92
CA ASP A 44 -2.90 8.74 26.86
C ASP A 44 -3.48 9.98 26.15
N ILE A 45 -4.80 10.08 26.12
CA ILE A 45 -5.51 11.23 25.51
C ILE A 45 -5.30 12.51 26.32
N ASN A 46 -5.11 12.41 27.63
CA ASN A 46 -4.98 13.57 28.51
C ASN A 46 -3.62 14.25 28.38
N ALA A 47 -2.64 13.57 27.78
CA ALA A 47 -1.31 14.09 27.50
C ALA A 47 -1.23 14.93 26.20
N LEU A 48 -2.35 15.08 25.47
CA LEU A 48 -2.41 15.87 24.24
C LEU A 48 -2.61 17.35 24.56
N GLU A 49 -1.74 18.20 24.03
CA GLU A 49 -1.83 19.65 24.20
C GLU A 49 -2.17 20.34 22.87
N THR A 50 -3.03 21.36 22.88
CA THR A 50 -3.53 22.03 21.66
C THR A 50 -2.43 22.60 20.75
N LYS A 51 -1.25 22.95 21.30
CA LYS A 51 -0.13 23.52 20.53
C LYS A 51 1.22 22.95 20.97
N ASN A 52 1.38 21.63 20.86
CA ASN A 52 2.64 20.96 21.17
C ASN A 52 3.13 20.08 20.02
N THR A 53 4.35 20.35 19.55
CA THR A 53 5.00 19.59 18.47
C THR A 53 5.39 18.18 18.91
N GLN A 54 5.45 17.91 20.22
CA GLN A 54 5.76 16.61 20.81
C GLN A 54 4.54 15.67 20.90
N ASN A 55 3.34 16.12 20.53
CA ASN A 55 2.14 15.29 20.56
C ASN A 55 2.26 13.98 19.73
N HIS A 56 3.15 13.95 18.74
CA HIS A 56 3.44 12.74 17.96
C HIS A 56 3.97 11.57 18.82
N ALA A 57 4.59 11.84 19.97
CA ALA A 57 5.09 10.82 20.90
C ALA A 57 3.97 10.12 21.70
N ASN A 58 2.77 10.72 21.76
CA ASN A 58 1.59 10.20 22.46
C ASN A 58 0.82 9.15 21.65
N TYR A 59 1.30 8.80 20.45
CA TYR A 59 0.73 7.73 19.64
C TYR A 59 1.57 6.45 19.75
N GLU A 60 0.91 5.30 19.67
CA GLU A 60 1.52 4.00 19.52
C GLU A 60 0.90 3.23 18.36
N LEU A 61 1.70 2.41 17.70
CA LEU A 61 1.23 1.49 16.68
C LEU A 61 0.66 0.25 17.37
N VAL A 62 -0.63 -0.01 17.20
CA VAL A 62 -1.32 -1.07 17.97
C VAL A 62 -0.93 -2.47 17.51
N ASN A 63 -0.55 -2.63 16.24
CA ASN A 63 -0.29 -3.94 15.63
C ASN A 63 1.14 -4.12 15.11
N GLN A 64 2.07 -3.24 15.51
CA GLN A 64 3.49 -3.38 15.18
C GLN A 64 4.12 -4.53 15.99
N GLY A 65 3.87 -5.76 15.56
CA GLY A 65 4.35 -6.98 16.24
C GLY A 65 3.45 -8.20 16.07
N SER A 66 2.23 -8.06 15.57
CA SER A 66 1.35 -9.22 15.27
C SER A 66 1.70 -9.87 13.92
N LYS A 67 3.00 -10.13 13.68
CA LYS A 67 3.42 -11.19 12.75
C LYS A 67 3.63 -12.45 13.59
N LYS A 68 2.53 -13.16 13.87
CA LYS A 68 2.57 -14.60 14.16
C LYS A 68 1.93 -15.33 12.99
#